data_AF-A0A6C0K1X5-F1
#
_entry.id   AF-A0A6C0K1X5-F1
#
_cell.length_a   1.000
_cell.length_b   1.000
_cell.length_c   1.000
_cell.angle_alpha   90.00
_cell.angle_beta   90.00
_cell.angle_gamma   90.00
#
_symmetry.space_group_name_H-M   'P 1'
#
loop_
_entity.id
_entity.type
_entity.pdbx_description
1 polymer ?
#
loop_
_entity_poly.entity_id
_entity_poly.type
_entity_poly.pdbx_seq_one_letter_code
_entity_poly.pdbx_strand_id
1 'polypeptide(L)' 'MSEISKDILLVKYVESLSEKELKAYHIAKSHLGTSFSLEKSRGFLDWKKKTEYQNADIPKPQ' A
#
# COMPACT_ATOMS: atom_id res chain seq x y z
N MET A 1 16.32 11.63 -10.61
CA MET A 1 15.64 10.43 -10.10
C MET A 1 14.24 10.44 -10.67
N SER A 2 13.87 9.41 -11.45
CA SER A 2 12.61 9.33 -12.17
C SER A 2 11.43 9.22 -11.22
N GLU A 3 10.44 10.09 -11.40
CA GLU A 3 9.17 10.10 -10.68
C GLU A 3 8.48 8.73 -10.81
N ILE A 4 8.47 7.94 -9.74
CA ILE A 4 7.75 6.66 -9.72
C ILE A 4 6.26 6.99 -9.70
N SER A 5 5.56 6.64 -10.79
CA SER A 5 4.12 6.90 -10.91
C SER A 5 3.31 6.17 -9.83
N LYS A 6 2.20 6.77 -9.39
CA LYS A 6 1.35 6.25 -8.30
C LYS A 6 0.87 4.81 -8.55
N ASP A 7 0.52 4.48 -9.79
CA ASP A 7 0.14 3.11 -10.18
C ASP A 7 1.22 2.08 -9.88
N ILE A 8 2.49 2.43 -10.11
CA ILE A 8 3.62 1.53 -9.84
C ILE A 8 3.74 1.27 -8.33
N LEU A 9 3.50 2.28 -7.49
CA LEU A 9 3.50 2.11 -6.04
C LEU A 9 2.36 1.21 -5.57
N LEU A 10 1.17 1.32 -6.19
CA LEU A 10 0.04 0.45 -5.88
C LEU A 10 0.35 -1.01 -6.23
N VAL A 11 0.96 -1.25 -7.40
CA VAL A 11 1.41 -2.60 -7.80
C VAL A 11 2.43 -3.14 -6.81
N LYS A 12 3.47 -2.37 -6.49
CA LYS A 12 4.50 -2.78 -5.50
C LYS A 12 3.91 -3.06 -4.12
N TYR A 13 2.92 -2.28 -3.70
CA TYR A 13 2.22 -2.54 -2.44
C TYR A 13 1.50 -3.88 -2.47
N VAL A 14 0.73 -4.16 -3.54
CA VAL A 14 0.03 -5.44 -3.71
C VAL A 14 1.02 -6.61 -3.77
N GLU A 15 2.17 -6.45 -4.44
CA GLU A 15 3.24 -7.45 -4.47
C GLU A 15 3.91 -7.66 -3.10
N SER A 16 3.95 -6.61 -2.26
CA SER A 16 4.46 -6.68 -0.90
C SER A 16 3.48 -7.29 0.10
N LEU A 17 2.21 -7.53 -0.29
CA LEU A 17 1.20 -8.11 0.59
C LEU A 17 1.43 -9.62 0.77
N SER A 18 1.22 -10.08 2.00
CA SER A 18 1.18 -11.52 2.27
C SER A 18 -0.09 -12.17 1.70
N GLU A 19 -0.11 -13.50 1.50
CA GLU A 19 -1.30 -14.23 1.00
C GLU A 19 -2.60 -13.90 1.76
N LYS A 20 -2.51 -13.72 3.09
CA LYS A 20 -3.66 -13.32 3.92
C LYS A 20 -4.17 -11.92 3.55
N GLU A 21 -3.25 -10.98 3.35
CA GLU A 21 -3.58 -9.59 3.00
C GLU A 21 -4.09 -9.50 1.57
N LEU A 22 -3.54 -10.27 0.64
CA LEU A 22 -4.05 -10.42 -0.72
C LEU A 22 -5.50 -10.91 -0.72
N LYS A 23 -5.81 -11.95 0.07
CA LYS A 23 -7.20 -12.42 0.19
C LYS A 23 -8.12 -11.33 0.73
N ALA A 24 -7.71 -10.62 1.78
CA ALA A 24 -8.49 -9.51 2.33
C ALA A 24 -8.68 -8.37 1.31
N TYR A 25 -7.63 -8.03 0.55
CA TYR A 25 -7.68 -7.07 -0.55
C TYR A 25 -8.69 -7.49 -1.62
N HIS A 26 -8.66 -8.75 -2.07
CA HIS A 26 -9.59 -9.26 -3.07
C HIS A 26 -11.04 -9.26 -2.57
N ILE A 27 -11.27 -9.63 -1.31
CA ILE A 27 -12.60 -9.57 -0.69
C ILE A 27 -13.10 -8.13 -0.66
N ALA A 28 -12.29 -7.19 -0.16
CA ALA A 28 -12.65 -5.77 -0.09
C ALA A 28 -12.89 -5.18 -1.48
N LYS A 29 -12.04 -5.50 -2.47
CA LYS A 29 -12.19 -5.07 -3.86
C LYS A 29 -13.46 -5.64 -4.49
N SER A 30 -13.77 -6.90 -4.25
CA SER A 30 -14.99 -7.52 -4.76
C SER A 30 -16.24 -6.97 -4.08
N HIS A 31 -16.16 -6.63 -2.79
CA HIS A 31 -17.29 -6.13 -2.01
C HIS A 31 -17.59 -4.65 -2.29
N LEU A 32 -16.54 -3.84 -2.45
CA LEU A 32 -16.65 -2.39 -2.66
C LEU A 32 -16.63 -2.01 -4.15
N GLY A 33 -16.17 -2.91 -5.04
CA GLY A 33 -16.21 -2.73 -6.49
C GLY A 33 -15.51 -1.43 -6.94
N THR A 34 -16.26 -0.57 -7.61
CA THR A 34 -15.78 0.74 -8.09
C THR A 34 -15.58 1.78 -6.99
N SER A 35 -16.18 1.58 -5.81
CA SER A 35 -15.96 2.41 -4.63
C SER A 35 -14.67 2.05 -3.89
N PHE A 36 -14.03 0.94 -4.25
CA PHE A 36 -12.77 0.54 -3.66
C PHE A 36 -11.61 1.42 -4.16
N SER A 37 -10.90 2.07 -3.24
CA SER A 37 -9.71 2.86 -3.55
C SER A 37 -8.53 2.38 -2.71
N LEU A 38 -7.64 1.59 -3.33
CA LEU A 38 -6.43 1.09 -2.67
C LEU A 38 -5.52 2.24 -2.22
N GLU A 39 -5.40 3.29 -3.03
CA GLU A 39 -4.56 4.46 -2.75
C GLU A 39 -4.99 5.25 -1.50
N LYS A 40 -6.28 5.15 -1.14
CA LYS A 40 -6.86 5.81 0.05
C LYS A 40 -6.99 4.86 1.22
N SER A 41 -6.61 3.59 1.05
CA SER A 41 -6.65 2.60 2.11
C SER A 41 -5.58 2.91 3.16
N ARG A 42 -5.91 2.66 4.44
CA ARG A 42 -4.96 2.83 5.54
C ARG A 42 -3.70 1.97 5.34
N GLY A 43 -3.86 0.77 4.78
CA GLY A 43 -2.75 -0.15 4.51
C GLY A 43 -1.74 0.42 3.50
N PHE A 44 -2.21 0.95 2.37
CA PHE A 44 -1.31 1.57 1.39
C PHE A 44 -0.65 2.85 1.92
N LEU A 45 -1.39 3.69 2.63
CA LEU A 45 -0.84 4.93 3.21
C LEU A 45 0.24 4.64 4.26
N ASP A 46 0.04 3.62 5.11
CA ASP A 46 1.00 3.19 6.11
C ASP A 46 2.22 2.52 5.47
N TRP A 47 2.01 1.65 4.48
CA TRP A 47 3.10 1.04 3.72
C TRP A 47 3.92 2.09 2.98
N LYS A 48 3.27 3.05 2.31
CA LYS A 48 3.94 4.16 1.62
C LYS A 48 4.78 4.95 2.60
N LYS A 49 4.23 5.30 3.78
CA LYS A 49 5.03 5.92 4.84
C LYS A 49 6.22 5.03 5.20
N LYS A 50 6.04 3.74 5.47
CA LYS A 50 7.18 2.84 5.77
C LYS A 50 8.23 2.82 4.66
N THR A 51 7.85 2.74 3.38
CA THR A 51 8.79 2.72 2.25
C THR A 51 9.59 4.03 2.15
N GLU A 52 8.95 5.17 2.41
CA GLU A 52 9.63 6.46 2.45
C GLU A 52 10.54 6.58 3.70
N TYR A 53 10.09 6.07 4.85
CA TYR A 53 10.84 6.06 6.12
C TYR A 53 11.98 5.01 6.15
N GLN A 54 11.92 3.94 5.36
CA GLN A 54 13.03 2.98 5.24
C GLN A 54 14.25 3.58 4.51
N ASN A 55 14.10 4.76 3.91
CA ASN A 55 15.22 5.55 3.35
C ASN A 55 15.63 6.74 4.24
N ALA A 56 14.94 7.00 5.35
CA ALA A 56 15.23 8.11 6.26
C ALA A 56 15.34 7.61 7.70
N ASP A 57 16.57 7.61 8.21
CA ASP A 57 16.98 7.32 9.60
C ASP A 57 16.23 8.17 10.64
N ILE A 58 15.01 7.77 11.07
CA ILE A 58 14.34 8.36 12.26
C ILE A 58 13.46 7.29 12.96
N PRO A 59 13.53 7.16 14.30
CA PRO A 59 12.94 6.04 15.06
C PRO A 59 11.42 6.02 15.11
N LYS A 60 10.91 4.79 15.20
CA LYS A 60 9.51 4.38 15.42
C LYS A 60 8.89 5.11 16.63
N PRO A 61 7.69 5.70 16.53
CA PRO A 61 6.99 6.17 17.72
C PRO A 61 6.63 4.96 18.60
N GLN A 62 7.02 5.10 19.87
CA GLN A 62 6.79 4.23 21.02
C GLN A 62 5.30 4.11 21.32
#